data_AF-A0A960T0B3-F1
#
_entry.id   AF-A0A960T0B3-F1
#
_cell.length_a   1.000
_cell.length_b   1.000
_cell.length_c   1.000
_cell.angle_alpha   90.00
_cell.angle_beta   90.00
_cell.angle_gamma   90.00
#
_symmetry.space_group_name_H-M   'P 1'
#
loop_
_entity.id
_entity.type
_entity.pdbx_description
1 polymer ?
#
loop_
_entity_poly.entity_id
_entity_poly.type
_entity_poly.pdbx_seq_one_letter_code
_entity_poly.pdbx_strand_id
1 'polypeptide(L)'
;MKRAATAIFLAAIASVSAATRTWTNTDGKTVEAELVSRDGDTVMLQTRNGRKFPYKLSQLSEADREFLKQEAERSEAEEKTRNDAALGSRKAKWHEDFDESLAEAKKLGLPVLLVFSGSDWCSYCIKLEKEVLDKKEFMEFANRKLVLMKADLPQGRQRASITQQNEKLKKTYKGGFPSMHLLDSEG
;
A
#
# COMPACT_ATOMS: atom_id res chain seq x y z
N MET A 1 -3.40 38.20 13.98
CA MET A 1 -2.25 37.89 13.10
C MET A 1 -2.22 36.39 12.86
N LYS A 2 -2.80 35.92 11.74
CA LYS A 2 -2.83 34.49 11.38
C LYS A 2 -1.64 34.21 10.47
N ARG A 3 -0.69 33.39 10.93
CA ARG A 3 0.40 32.88 10.09
C ARG A 3 -0.17 31.75 9.23
N ALA A 4 -0.31 31.99 7.93
CA ALA A 4 -0.57 30.92 6.97
C ALA A 4 0.75 30.14 6.79
N ALA A 5 0.76 28.89 7.24
CA ALA A 5 1.84 27.97 6.92
C ALA A 5 1.57 27.40 5.52
N THR A 6 2.29 27.89 4.53
CA THR A 6 2.32 27.32 3.18
C THR A 6 3.01 25.96 3.26
N ALA A 7 2.23 24.89 3.34
CA ALA A 7 2.74 23.54 3.19
C ALA A 7 3.09 23.31 1.72
N ILE A 8 4.38 23.47 1.38
CA ILE A 8 4.92 22.99 0.12
C ILE A 8 5.02 21.47 0.27
N PHE A 9 3.98 20.75 -0.14
CA PHE A 9 4.10 19.32 -0.42
C PHE A 9 4.94 19.19 -1.70
N LEU A 10 6.24 18.93 -1.52
CA LEU A 10 7.07 18.32 -2.55
C LEU A 10 6.51 16.90 -2.77
N ALA A 11 5.47 16.79 -3.58
CA ALA A 11 5.15 15.52 -4.22
C ALA A 11 6.39 15.16 -5.05
N ALA A 12 7.07 14.09 -4.66
CA ALA A 12 8.08 13.48 -5.51
C ALA A 12 7.36 13.09 -6.80
N ILE A 13 7.56 13.89 -7.85
CA ILE A 13 7.06 13.58 -9.19
C ILE A 13 7.84 12.34 -9.61
N ALA A 14 7.26 11.17 -9.42
CA ALA A 14 7.66 9.99 -10.17
C ALA A 14 7.57 10.41 -11.63
N SER A 15 8.73 10.57 -12.26
CA SER A 15 8.81 10.98 -13.65
C SER A 15 8.30 9.80 -14.46
N VAL A 16 7.01 9.80 -14.76
CA VAL A 16 6.43 8.91 -15.76
C VAL A 16 6.98 9.45 -17.08
N SER A 17 8.11 8.90 -17.54
CA SER A 17 8.56 9.21 -18.89
C SER A 17 7.70 8.41 -19.85
N ALA A 18 6.60 8.99 -20.29
CA ALA A 18 5.79 8.40 -21.35
C ALA A 18 6.44 8.72 -22.70
N ALA A 19 6.54 7.72 -23.58
CA ALA A 19 7.03 7.93 -24.94
C ALA A 19 6.27 9.09 -25.62
N THR A 20 6.99 9.99 -26.30
CA THR A 20 6.37 11.09 -27.05
C THR A 20 5.30 10.55 -28.00
N ARG A 21 4.08 11.07 -27.89
CA ARG A 21 2.94 10.70 -28.76
C ARG A 21 2.16 11.93 -29.21
N THR A 22 1.28 11.72 -30.18
CA THR A 22 0.30 12.73 -30.59
C THR A 22 -0.89 12.70 -29.64
N TRP A 23 -1.22 13.88 -29.09
CA TRP A 23 -2.38 14.14 -28.25
C TRP A 23 -3.38 14.96 -29.05
N THR A 24 -4.66 14.72 -28.85
CA THR A 24 -5.76 15.35 -29.57
C THR A 24 -6.74 15.96 -28.57
N ASN A 25 -7.12 17.21 -28.78
CA ASN A 25 -8.16 17.85 -27.97
C ASN A 25 -9.57 17.53 -28.51
N THR A 26 -10.61 17.91 -27.77
CA THR A 26 -12.02 17.72 -28.19
C THR A 26 -12.40 18.46 -29.48
N ASP A 27 -11.62 19.47 -29.89
CA ASP A 27 -11.81 20.19 -31.15
C ASP A 27 -11.06 19.55 -32.34
N GLY A 28 -10.39 18.41 -32.12
CA GLY A 28 -9.58 17.71 -33.14
C GLY A 28 -8.19 18.30 -33.40
N LYS A 29 -7.75 19.30 -32.62
CA LYS A 29 -6.39 19.84 -32.71
C LYS A 29 -5.39 18.91 -32.05
N THR A 30 -4.23 18.74 -32.69
CA THR A 30 -3.20 17.79 -32.25
C THR A 30 -1.93 18.45 -31.76
N VAL A 31 -1.21 17.80 -30.85
CA VAL A 31 0.13 18.20 -30.39
C VAL A 31 1.01 16.98 -30.14
N GLU A 32 2.27 17.03 -30.55
CA GLU A 32 3.27 16.02 -30.15
C GLU A 32 3.87 16.38 -28.80
N ALA A 33 3.67 15.51 -27.81
CA ALA A 33 4.16 15.73 -26.45
C ALA A 33 4.33 14.42 -25.67
N GLU A 34 5.14 14.48 -24.62
CA GLU A 34 5.27 13.48 -23.57
C GLU A 34 4.36 13.85 -22.39
N LEU A 35 3.71 12.85 -21.78
CA LEU A 35 3.05 13.02 -20.49
C LEU A 35 4.12 13.07 -19.40
N VAL A 36 4.16 14.16 -18.62
CA VAL A 36 5.15 14.36 -17.56
C VAL A 36 4.58 14.07 -16.17
N SER A 37 3.33 14.44 -15.95
CA SER A 37 2.65 14.20 -14.67
C SER A 37 1.14 14.24 -14.85
N ARG A 38 0.42 13.65 -13.89
CA ARG A 38 -1.03 13.76 -13.75
C ARG A 38 -1.38 14.07 -12.31
N ASP A 39 -2.20 15.09 -12.11
CA ASP A 39 -2.77 15.47 -10.82
C ASP A 39 -4.30 15.54 -10.96
N GLY A 40 -4.97 14.49 -10.50
CA GLY A 40 -6.42 14.31 -10.67
C GLY A 40 -6.88 14.35 -12.14
N ASP A 41 -7.61 15.43 -12.48
CA ASP A 41 -8.14 15.75 -13.82
C ASP A 41 -7.10 16.46 -14.71
N THR A 42 -6.00 16.97 -14.18
CA THR A 42 -5.04 17.73 -15.00
C THR A 42 -3.83 16.87 -15.35
N VAL A 43 -3.52 16.78 -16.65
CA VAL A 43 -2.26 16.21 -17.15
C VAL A 43 -1.31 17.32 -17.56
N MET A 44 -0.02 17.12 -17.32
CA MET A 44 1.04 18.00 -17.80
C MET A 44 1.71 17.37 -19.01
N LEU A 45 1.58 18.01 -20.17
CA LEU A 45 2.20 17.58 -21.41
C LEU A 45 3.43 18.44 -21.71
N GLN A 46 4.54 17.81 -22.09
CA GLN A 46 5.78 18.46 -22.47
C GLN A 46 6.11 18.17 -23.93
N THR A 47 6.19 19.21 -24.74
CA THR A 47 6.65 19.07 -26.12
C THR A 47 8.17 18.84 -26.18
N ARG A 48 8.69 18.36 -27.32
CA ARG A 48 10.14 18.08 -27.51
C ARG A 48 11.06 19.27 -27.23
N ASN A 49 10.56 20.50 -27.34
CA ASN A 49 11.32 21.72 -27.03
C ASN A 49 11.35 22.07 -25.53
N GLY A 50 10.73 21.26 -24.67
CA GLY A 50 10.69 21.46 -23.23
C GLY A 50 9.50 22.27 -22.71
N ARG A 51 8.65 22.83 -23.58
CA ARG A 51 7.47 23.60 -23.14
C ARG A 51 6.41 22.68 -22.54
N LYS A 52 6.01 22.98 -21.30
CA LYS A 52 5.03 22.25 -20.51
C LYS A 52 3.67 22.95 -20.52
N PHE A 53 2.58 22.19 -20.57
CA PHE A 53 1.23 22.71 -20.59
C PHE A 53 0.27 21.82 -19.79
N PRO A 54 -0.63 22.42 -18.99
CA PRO A 54 -1.71 21.69 -18.37
C PRO A 54 -2.86 21.45 -19.35
N TYR A 55 -3.42 20.25 -19.36
CA TYR A 55 -4.66 19.90 -20.06
C TYR A 55 -5.60 19.17 -19.10
N LYS A 56 -6.88 19.55 -19.09
CA LYS A 56 -7.90 18.76 -18.39
C LYS A 56 -8.22 17.50 -19.19
N LEU A 57 -8.53 16.40 -18.51
CA LEU A 57 -8.97 15.16 -19.15
C LEU A 57 -10.19 15.41 -20.03
N SER A 58 -11.10 16.26 -19.57
CA SER A 58 -12.31 16.64 -20.32
C SER A 58 -12.03 17.36 -21.65
N GLN A 59 -10.84 17.93 -21.82
CA GLN A 59 -10.42 18.60 -23.05
C GLN A 59 -9.70 17.67 -24.02
N LEU A 60 -9.38 16.44 -23.59
CA LEU A 60 -8.72 15.45 -24.42
C LEU A 60 -9.74 14.57 -25.16
N SER A 61 -9.31 14.05 -26.30
CA SER A 61 -10.08 13.07 -27.05
C SER A 61 -10.38 11.82 -26.22
N GLU A 62 -11.39 11.05 -26.62
CA GLU A 62 -11.66 9.75 -26.00
C GLU A 62 -10.47 8.79 -26.09
N ALA A 63 -9.80 8.75 -27.24
CA ALA A 63 -8.62 7.92 -27.44
C ALA A 63 -7.47 8.27 -26.49
N ASP A 64 -7.25 9.56 -26.22
CA ASP A 64 -6.18 9.99 -25.31
C ASP A 64 -6.57 9.78 -23.84
N ARG A 65 -7.85 9.92 -23.49
CA ARG A 65 -8.34 9.55 -22.14
C ARG A 65 -8.18 8.05 -21.89
N GLU A 66 -8.46 7.22 -22.88
CA GLU A 66 -8.30 5.76 -22.76
C GLU A 66 -6.82 5.37 -22.67
N PHE A 67 -5.95 6.02 -23.46
CA PHE A 67 -4.50 5.85 -23.30
C PHE A 67 -4.02 6.19 -21.89
N LEU A 68 -4.47 7.31 -21.32
CA LEU A 68 -4.11 7.72 -19.96
C LEU A 68 -4.57 6.73 -18.89
N LYS A 69 -5.69 6.04 -19.13
CA LYS A 69 -6.17 4.96 -18.26
C LYS A 69 -5.25 3.74 -18.37
N GLN A 70 -4.95 3.29 -19.59
CA GLN A 70 -4.07 2.13 -19.81
C GLN A 70 -2.64 2.38 -19.31
N GLU A 71 -2.12 3.59 -19.46
CA GLU A 71 -0.81 3.98 -18.94
C GLU A 71 -0.77 3.93 -17.40
N ALA A 72 -1.83 4.41 -16.74
CA ALA A 72 -1.96 4.31 -15.29
C ALA A 72 -2.00 2.84 -14.84
N GLU A 73 -2.85 2.02 -15.45
CA GLU A 73 -2.95 0.57 -15.15
C GLU A 73 -1.62 -0.17 -15.43
N ARG A 74 -0.90 0.20 -16.50
CA ARG A 74 0.43 -0.37 -16.79
C ARG A 74 1.44 0.03 -15.74
N SER A 75 1.48 1.30 -15.35
CA SER A 75 2.40 1.80 -14.32
C SER A 75 2.15 1.12 -12.96
N GLU A 76 0.88 0.92 -12.60
CA GLU A 76 0.48 0.18 -11.40
C GLU A 76 0.89 -1.30 -11.49
N ALA A 77 0.72 -1.94 -12.65
CA ALA A 77 1.14 -3.33 -12.87
C ALA A 77 2.67 -3.50 -12.86
N GLU A 78 3.43 -2.55 -13.42
CA GLU A 78 4.88 -2.52 -13.42
C GLU A 78 5.43 -2.27 -12.01
N GLU A 79 4.83 -1.34 -11.25
CA GLU A 79 5.15 -1.10 -9.84
C GLU A 79 4.86 -2.36 -9.01
N LYS A 80 3.67 -2.96 -9.18
CA LYS A 80 3.31 -4.22 -8.54
C LYS A 80 4.30 -5.33 -8.85
N THR A 81 4.74 -5.46 -10.11
CA THR A 81 5.72 -6.49 -10.52
C THR A 81 7.08 -6.25 -9.88
N ARG A 82 7.53 -4.98 -9.83
CA ARG A 82 8.78 -4.58 -9.16
C ARG A 82 8.73 -4.86 -7.65
N ASN A 83 7.60 -4.55 -7.02
CA ASN A 83 7.37 -4.81 -5.60
C ASN A 83 7.29 -6.32 -5.33
N ASP A 84 6.57 -7.10 -6.14
CA ASP A 84 6.51 -8.56 -6.04
C ASP A 84 7.91 -9.19 -6.17
N ALA A 85 8.77 -8.67 -7.04
CA ALA A 85 10.17 -9.11 -7.17
C ALA A 85 11.02 -8.76 -5.94
N ALA A 86 10.90 -7.53 -5.41
CA ALA A 86 11.60 -7.11 -4.19
C ALA A 86 11.14 -7.91 -2.95
N LEU A 87 9.86 -8.29 -2.90
CA LEU A 87 9.28 -9.10 -1.83
C LEU A 87 9.58 -10.60 -1.96
N GLY A 88 10.00 -11.07 -3.13
CA GLY A 88 10.33 -12.48 -3.39
C GLY A 88 11.49 -13.04 -2.55
N SER A 89 12.36 -12.17 -2.02
CA SER A 89 13.48 -12.54 -1.14
C SER A 89 13.25 -12.18 0.34
N ARG A 90 12.14 -11.50 0.66
CA ARG A 90 11.79 -11.11 2.03
C ARG A 90 11.50 -12.36 2.87
N LYS A 91 11.87 -12.30 4.14
CA LYS A 91 11.40 -13.23 5.19
C LYS A 91 10.48 -12.49 6.14
N ALA A 92 9.19 -12.75 6.06
CA ALA A 92 8.19 -12.25 6.99
C ALA A 92 8.50 -12.75 8.40
N LYS A 93 8.25 -11.89 9.37
CA LYS A 93 8.39 -12.17 10.80
C LYS A 93 7.10 -11.78 11.51
N TRP A 94 6.84 -12.43 12.64
CA TRP A 94 5.76 -12.02 13.54
C TRP A 94 6.19 -10.81 14.35
N HIS A 95 5.39 -9.75 14.32
CA HIS A 95 5.51 -8.59 15.19
C HIS A 95 4.64 -8.77 16.43
N GLU A 96 5.10 -8.22 17.56
CA GLU A 96 4.32 -8.09 18.80
C GLU A 96 3.90 -6.64 19.08
N ASP A 97 4.59 -5.68 18.49
CA ASP A 97 4.31 -4.26 18.58
C ASP A 97 3.51 -3.81 17.36
N PHE A 98 2.38 -3.16 17.60
CA PHE A 98 1.44 -2.84 16.54
C PHE A 98 1.94 -1.72 15.65
N ASP A 99 2.55 -0.69 16.24
CA ASP A 99 3.06 0.46 15.50
C ASP A 99 4.24 0.05 14.61
N GLU A 100 5.10 -0.86 15.08
CA GLU A 100 6.14 -1.46 14.24
C GLU A 100 5.56 -2.22 13.05
N SER A 101 4.46 -2.96 13.26
CA SER A 101 3.80 -3.70 12.17
C SER A 101 3.19 -2.76 11.12
N LEU A 102 2.57 -1.66 11.53
CA LEU A 102 2.02 -0.65 10.62
C LEU A 102 3.13 0.11 9.88
N ALA A 103 4.25 0.42 10.56
CA ALA A 103 5.39 1.06 9.94
C ALA A 103 6.01 0.18 8.83
N GLU A 104 6.17 -1.13 9.08
CA GLU A 104 6.63 -2.07 8.06
C GLU A 104 5.61 -2.20 6.92
N ALA A 105 4.32 -2.29 7.23
CA ALA A 105 3.24 -2.37 6.25
C ALA A 105 3.23 -1.17 5.29
N LYS A 106 3.35 0.04 5.85
CA LYS A 106 3.43 1.29 5.08
C LYS A 106 4.68 1.34 4.21
N LYS A 107 5.83 0.89 4.71
CA LYS A 107 7.08 0.85 3.95
C LYS A 107 6.99 -0.12 2.77
N LEU A 108 6.31 -1.25 2.95
CA LEU A 108 6.22 -2.32 1.96
C LEU A 108 4.99 -2.22 1.04
N GLY A 109 4.03 -1.36 1.37
CA GLY A 109 2.73 -1.32 0.68
C GLY A 109 1.94 -2.62 0.85
N LEU A 110 2.09 -3.31 1.99
CA LEU A 110 1.43 -4.59 2.27
C LEU A 110 0.42 -4.45 3.40
N PRO A 111 -0.70 -5.19 3.37
CA PRO A 111 -1.63 -5.23 4.49
C PRO A 111 -1.03 -5.95 5.71
N VAL A 112 -1.58 -5.66 6.89
CA VAL A 112 -1.25 -6.35 8.14
C VAL A 112 -2.28 -7.46 8.39
N LEU A 113 -1.80 -8.70 8.57
CA LEU A 113 -2.61 -9.76 9.18
C LEU A 113 -2.46 -9.68 10.70
N LEU A 114 -3.48 -9.17 11.37
CA LEU A 114 -3.58 -9.14 12.83
C LEU A 114 -4.24 -10.44 13.32
N VAL A 115 -3.51 -11.21 14.12
CA VAL A 115 -3.99 -12.47 14.71
C VAL A 115 -4.11 -12.33 16.22
N PHE A 116 -5.31 -12.50 16.74
CA PHE A 116 -5.55 -12.59 18.18
C PHE A 116 -5.37 -14.03 18.65
N SER A 117 -4.54 -14.22 19.67
CA SER A 117 -4.15 -15.55 20.17
C SER A 117 -4.10 -15.59 21.69
N GLY A 118 -4.20 -16.81 22.25
CA GLY A 118 -3.83 -17.12 23.63
C GLY A 118 -2.88 -18.32 23.63
N SER A 119 -1.58 -18.05 23.49
CA SER A 119 -0.56 -19.05 23.12
C SER A 119 -0.38 -20.23 24.10
N ASP A 120 -0.82 -20.09 25.35
CA ASP A 120 -0.63 -21.10 26.40
C ASP A 120 -1.94 -21.75 26.91
N TRP A 121 -3.11 -21.19 26.61
CA TRP A 121 -4.40 -21.71 27.11
C TRP A 121 -5.44 -21.96 26.02
N CYS A 122 -5.34 -21.34 24.84
CA CYS A 122 -6.31 -21.49 23.76
C CYS A 122 -5.89 -22.64 22.82
N SER A 123 -6.49 -23.81 23.01
CA SER A 123 -6.17 -25.02 22.21
C SER A 123 -6.34 -24.81 20.69
N TYR A 124 -7.39 -24.10 20.26
CA TYR A 124 -7.60 -23.80 18.84
C TYR A 124 -6.59 -22.80 18.28
N CYS A 125 -6.10 -21.86 19.10
CA CYS A 125 -5.06 -20.92 18.71
C CYS A 125 -3.74 -21.66 18.46
N ILE A 126 -3.35 -22.52 19.40
CA ILE A 126 -2.15 -23.36 19.29
C ILE A 126 -2.24 -24.27 18.06
N LYS A 127 -3.42 -24.84 17.79
CA LYS A 127 -3.66 -25.67 16.61
C LYS A 127 -3.52 -24.87 15.31
N LEU A 128 -4.17 -23.70 15.21
CA LEU A 128 -4.08 -22.82 14.05
C LEU A 128 -2.62 -22.43 13.75
N GLU A 129 -1.86 -22.10 14.80
CA GLU A 129 -0.45 -21.75 14.65
C GLU A 129 0.36 -22.90 14.05
N LYS A 130 0.29 -24.08 14.66
CA LYS A 130 1.06 -25.26 14.22
C LYS A 130 0.65 -25.80 12.85
N GLU A 131 -0.64 -25.76 12.54
CA GLU A 131 -1.20 -26.39 11.34
C GLU A 131 -1.22 -25.44 10.14
N VAL A 132 -1.20 -24.13 10.35
CA VAL A 132 -1.30 -23.13 9.29
C VAL A 132 -0.19 -22.08 9.39
N LEU A 133 -0.13 -21.33 10.49
CA LEU A 133 0.66 -20.09 10.55
C LEU A 133 2.19 -20.33 10.61
N ASP A 134 2.62 -21.48 11.11
CA ASP A 134 4.03 -21.90 11.13
C ASP A 134 4.41 -22.71 9.89
N LYS A 135 3.47 -23.01 9.00
CA LYS A 135 3.76 -23.78 7.79
C LYS A 135 4.57 -22.96 6.81
N LYS A 136 5.48 -23.65 6.13
CA LYS A 136 6.36 -23.05 5.13
C LYS A 136 5.54 -22.37 4.03
N GLU A 137 4.46 -23.01 3.59
CA GLU A 137 3.55 -22.52 2.56
C GLU A 137 2.90 -21.19 2.98
N PHE A 138 2.47 -21.07 4.24
CA PHE A 138 1.92 -19.83 4.76
C PHE A 138 2.99 -18.75 4.86
N MET A 139 4.18 -19.08 5.38
CA MET A 139 5.27 -18.10 5.49
C MET A 139 5.76 -17.62 4.12
N GLU A 140 5.80 -18.49 3.09
CA GLU A 140 6.11 -18.10 1.71
C GLU A 140 5.04 -17.19 1.10
N PHE A 141 3.77 -17.41 1.45
CA PHE A 141 2.70 -16.47 1.10
C PHE A 141 2.89 -15.12 1.81
N ALA A 142 3.10 -15.14 3.13
CA ALA A 142 3.27 -13.94 3.95
C ALA A 142 4.48 -13.09 3.52
N ASN A 143 5.60 -13.72 3.13
CA ASN A 143 6.78 -13.04 2.59
C ASN A 143 6.42 -12.02 1.50
N ARG A 144 5.47 -12.39 0.63
CA ARG A 144 5.06 -11.60 -0.54
C ARG A 144 3.82 -10.75 -0.33
N LYS A 145 3.02 -11.02 0.69
CA LYS A 145 1.64 -10.50 0.76
C LYS A 145 1.24 -9.89 2.09
N LEU A 146 1.99 -10.13 3.16
CA LEU A 146 1.56 -9.73 4.50
C LEU A 146 2.71 -9.19 5.35
N VAL A 147 2.38 -8.22 6.19
CA VAL A 147 3.05 -8.03 7.48
C VAL A 147 2.26 -8.79 8.53
N LEU A 148 2.94 -9.52 9.40
CA LEU A 148 2.30 -10.42 10.37
C LEU A 148 2.35 -9.79 11.75
N MET A 149 1.20 -9.61 12.38
CA MET A 149 1.08 -9.06 13.72
C MET A 149 0.34 -10.04 14.63
N LYS A 150 0.96 -10.41 15.76
CA LYS A 150 0.37 -11.30 16.75
C LYS A 150 -0.02 -10.52 18.01
N ALA A 151 -1.32 -10.34 18.21
CA ALA A 151 -1.87 -9.83 19.46
C ALA A 151 -2.16 -10.99 20.41
N ASP A 152 -1.10 -11.53 21.01
CA ASP A 152 -1.18 -12.63 21.96
C ASP A 152 -1.50 -12.14 23.38
N LEU A 153 -2.44 -12.83 24.05
CA LEU A 153 -2.86 -12.59 25.43
C LEU A 153 -2.73 -13.92 26.23
N PRO A 154 -1.50 -14.28 26.62
CA PRO A 154 -1.22 -15.51 27.38
C PRO A 154 -1.67 -15.39 28.85
N GLN A 155 -1.79 -16.52 29.54
CA GLN A 155 -1.95 -16.57 31.00
C GLN A 155 -0.62 -16.36 31.73
N GLY A 156 0.49 -16.72 31.08
CA GLY A 156 1.85 -16.47 31.55
C GLY A 156 2.25 -15.00 31.58
N ARG A 157 3.51 -14.73 31.94
CA ARG A 157 4.03 -13.35 32.01
C ARG A 157 4.24 -12.77 30.61
N GLN A 158 3.79 -11.53 30.42
CA GLN A 158 4.07 -10.71 29.25
C GLN A 158 4.40 -9.28 29.71
N ARG A 159 5.12 -8.53 28.87
CA ARG A 159 5.39 -7.10 29.13
C ARG A 159 4.05 -6.35 29.24
N ALA A 160 3.87 -5.58 30.31
CA ALA A 160 2.63 -4.87 30.59
C ALA A 160 2.19 -3.93 29.43
N SER A 161 3.14 -3.30 28.75
CA SER A 161 2.86 -2.46 27.57
C SER A 161 2.22 -3.25 26.42
N ILE A 162 2.75 -4.45 26.13
CA ILE A 162 2.22 -5.32 25.08
C ILE A 162 0.86 -5.87 25.47
N THR A 163 0.67 -6.27 26.74
CA THR A 163 -0.65 -6.71 27.22
C THR A 163 -1.69 -5.60 27.10
N GLN A 164 -1.36 -4.37 27.50
CA GLN A 164 -2.26 -3.23 27.39
C GLN A 164 -2.60 -2.90 25.93
N GLN A 165 -1.60 -2.93 25.03
CA GLN A 165 -1.81 -2.79 23.59
C GLN A 165 -2.77 -3.86 23.09
N ASN A 166 -2.51 -5.13 23.36
CA ASN A 166 -3.29 -6.25 22.82
C ASN A 166 -4.73 -6.25 23.36
N GLU A 167 -4.95 -5.91 24.62
CA GLU A 167 -6.29 -5.70 25.18
C GLU A 167 -7.03 -4.52 24.50
N LYS A 168 -6.32 -3.43 24.18
CA LYS A 168 -6.89 -2.30 23.44
C LYS A 168 -7.27 -2.72 22.02
N LEU A 169 -6.35 -3.37 21.30
CA LEU A 169 -6.58 -3.87 19.94
C LEU A 169 -7.77 -4.83 19.89
N LYS A 170 -7.85 -5.77 20.85
CA LYS A 170 -8.96 -6.73 20.94
C LYS A 170 -10.30 -6.02 21.07
N LYS A 171 -10.37 -4.94 21.86
CA LYS A 171 -11.59 -4.12 21.97
C LYS A 171 -11.89 -3.36 20.67
N THR A 172 -10.89 -2.72 20.08
CA THR A 172 -11.03 -1.94 18.83
C THR A 172 -11.56 -2.79 17.69
N TYR A 173 -10.91 -3.93 17.44
CA TYR A 173 -11.23 -4.82 16.32
C TYR A 173 -12.26 -5.90 16.69
N LYS A 174 -12.81 -5.86 17.90
CA LYS A 174 -13.76 -6.86 18.44
C LYS A 174 -13.24 -8.29 18.31
N GLY A 175 -11.96 -8.48 18.63
CA GLY A 175 -11.22 -9.73 18.48
C GLY A 175 -11.62 -10.81 19.49
N GLY A 176 -11.51 -12.06 19.05
CA GLY A 176 -11.70 -13.29 19.84
C GLY A 176 -10.50 -14.24 19.67
N PHE A 177 -10.58 -15.45 20.24
CA PHE A 177 -9.47 -16.40 20.22
C PHE A 177 -9.87 -17.75 19.61
N PRO A 178 -9.25 -18.18 18.50
CA PRO A 178 -8.49 -17.36 17.55
C PRO A 178 -9.42 -16.46 16.71
N SER A 179 -8.97 -15.27 16.35
CA SER A 179 -9.56 -14.48 15.27
C SER A 179 -8.48 -13.76 14.47
N MET A 180 -8.78 -13.45 13.21
CA MET A 180 -7.85 -12.82 12.27
C MET A 180 -8.52 -11.64 11.58
N HIS A 181 -7.80 -10.55 11.43
CA HIS A 181 -8.24 -9.33 10.77
C HIS A 181 -7.19 -8.92 9.74
N LEU A 182 -7.64 -8.50 8.56
CA LEU A 182 -6.78 -7.94 7.54
C LEU A 182 -6.95 -6.43 7.56
N LEU A 183 -5.87 -5.71 7.86
CA LEU A 183 -5.83 -4.27 8.00
C LEU A 183 -5.01 -3.67 6.86
N ASP A 184 -5.33 -2.46 6.44
CA ASP A 184 -4.42 -1.68 5.62
C ASP A 184 -3.23 -1.15 6.44
N SER A 185 -2.39 -0.32 5.83
CA SER A 185 -1.22 0.24 6.51
C SER A 185 -1.54 1.36 7.51
N GLU A 186 -2.80 1.78 7.63
CA GLU A 186 -3.27 2.80 8.56
C GLU A 186 -3.99 2.20 9.79
N GLY A 187 -4.46 0.96 9.67
CA GLY A 187 -4.96 0.14 10.78
C GLY A 187 -6.48 0.01 10.82
#